data_AF-A0A2S8ZQL0-F1
#
_entry.id   AF-A0A2S8ZQL0-F1
#
_cell.length_a   1.000
_cell.length_b   1.000
_cell.length_c   1.000
_cell.angle_alpha   90.00
_cell.angle_beta   90.00
_cell.angle_gamma   90.00
#
_symmetry.space_group_name_H-M   'P 1'
#
loop_
_entity.id
_entity.type
_entity.pdbx_description
1 polymer ?
#
loop_
_entity_poly.entity_id
_entity_poly.type
_entity_poly.pdbx_seq_one_letter_code
_entity_poly.pdbx_strand_id
1 'polypeptide(L)'
;MDDDTGILIFLGVGVLVLIGIIVFGVLSTRRKRAATQRTFTVRQASIGGQPFLESSDLDASDKRQEELFRATYLIGGSLVLAWAGADGDRIEQEVHVSRISRSLRAGWPQAKLGLSVYFREWEGSEFPVRFTVKGRDKVTSVELDATGVRAVDAAQNLVWSAPWERLLVSNGTDIVLSDGASKTIRFEPLADEPELEEILIKYGTMKQMHF
;
A
#
# COMPACT_ATOMS: atom_id res chain seq x y z
N MET A 1 -0.83 -64.05 25.41
CA MET A 1 -1.07 -62.87 24.57
C MET A 1 -0.71 -63.34 23.19
N ASP A 2 -1.72 -63.67 22.38
CA ASP A 2 -1.51 -64.35 21.10
C ASP A 2 -0.79 -63.42 20.13
N ASP A 3 0.22 -63.95 19.44
CA ASP A 3 1.04 -63.25 18.45
C ASP A 3 0.19 -62.46 17.43
N ASP A 4 -1.00 -62.98 17.10
CA ASP A 4 -1.97 -62.34 16.20
C ASP A 4 -2.50 -61.00 16.72
N THR A 5 -2.62 -60.83 18.04
CA THR A 5 -3.07 -59.56 18.64
C THR A 5 -1.98 -58.49 18.54
N GLY A 6 -0.70 -58.89 18.69
CA GLY A 6 0.44 -57.98 18.53
C GLY A 6 0.57 -57.46 17.09
N ILE A 7 0.36 -58.34 16.11
CA ILE A 7 0.40 -58.01 14.69
C ILE A 7 -0.77 -57.08 14.32
N LEU A 8 -1.98 -57.33 14.82
CA LEU A 8 -3.15 -56.48 14.58
C LEU A 8 -2.99 -55.06 15.15
N ILE A 9 -2.41 -54.93 16.35
CA ILE A 9 -2.13 -53.62 16.95
C ILE A 9 -1.08 -52.88 16.13
N PHE A 10 0.00 -53.55 15.71
CA PHE A 10 1.05 -52.93 14.91
C PHE A 10 0.52 -52.47 13.54
N LEU A 11 -0.31 -53.27 12.88
CA LEU A 11 -0.97 -52.91 11.63
C LEU A 11 -1.91 -51.71 11.82
N GLY A 12 -2.71 -51.71 12.89
CA GLY A 12 -3.63 -50.61 13.21
C GLY A 12 -2.90 -49.29 13.49
N VAL A 13 -1.80 -49.33 14.24
CA VAL A 13 -0.95 -48.17 14.50
C VAL A 13 -0.28 -47.69 13.21
N GLY A 14 0.21 -48.60 12.36
CA GLY A 14 0.81 -48.27 11.07
C GLY A 14 -0.15 -47.53 10.13
N VAL A 15 -1.41 -47.99 10.05
CA VAL A 15 -2.45 -47.33 9.25
C VAL A 15 -2.78 -45.93 9.80
N LEU A 16 -2.87 -45.77 11.11
CA LEU A 16 -3.12 -44.46 11.73
C LEU A 16 -2.00 -43.45 11.46
N VAL A 17 -0.73 -43.88 11.54
CA VAL A 17 0.42 -43.03 11.22
C VAL A 17 0.39 -42.61 9.75
N LEU A 18 0.08 -43.53 8.84
CA LEU A 18 -0.02 -43.23 7.41
C LEU A 18 -1.12 -42.20 7.12
N ILE A 19 -2.31 -42.37 7.72
CA ILE A 19 -3.40 -41.40 7.61
C ILE A 19 -2.97 -40.04 8.14
N GLY A 20 -2.30 -40.00 9.30
CA GLY A 20 -1.76 -38.77 9.89
C GLY A 20 -0.83 -38.02 8.95
N ILE A 21 0.13 -38.72 8.33
CA ILE A 21 1.09 -38.13 7.38
C ILE A 21 0.37 -37.57 6.15
N ILE A 22 -0.60 -38.31 5.60
CA ILE A 22 -1.36 -37.87 4.41
C ILE A 22 -2.19 -36.62 4.76
N VAL A 23 -2.90 -36.61 5.89
CA VAL A 23 -3.72 -35.48 6.33
C VAL A 23 -2.84 -34.25 6.60
N PHE A 24 -1.72 -34.40 7.31
CA PHE A 24 -0.77 -33.31 7.53
C PHE A 24 -0.14 -32.82 6.22
N GLY A 25 0.19 -33.73 5.30
CA GLY A 25 0.72 -33.39 3.98
C GLY A 25 -0.27 -32.58 3.14
N VAL A 26 -1.54 -32.97 3.11
CA VAL A 26 -2.61 -32.28 2.38
C VAL A 26 -2.93 -30.92 3.02
N LEU A 27 -3.04 -30.84 4.35
CA LEU A 27 -3.25 -29.58 5.07
C LEU A 27 -2.07 -28.62 4.88
N SER A 28 -0.85 -29.13 4.98
CA SER A 28 0.40 -28.38 4.72
C SER A 28 0.43 -27.86 3.28
N THR A 29 0.07 -28.69 2.30
CA THR A 29 0.08 -28.31 0.88
C THR A 29 -1.02 -27.31 0.55
N ARG A 30 -2.24 -27.48 1.09
CA ARG A 30 -3.33 -26.50 0.95
C ARG A 30 -2.97 -25.16 1.59
N ARG A 31 -2.38 -25.18 2.80
CA ARG A 31 -1.92 -23.96 3.48
C ARG A 31 -0.79 -23.28 2.70
N LYS A 32 0.15 -24.04 2.14
CA LYS A 32 1.21 -23.52 1.26
C LYS A 32 0.62 -22.91 -0.03
N ARG A 33 -0.31 -23.59 -0.70
CA ARG A 33 -0.98 -23.09 -1.92
C ARG A 33 -1.79 -21.83 -1.64
N ALA A 34 -2.59 -21.81 -0.58
CA ALA A 34 -3.33 -20.63 -0.15
C ALA A 34 -2.38 -19.46 0.19
N ALA A 35 -1.22 -19.76 0.82
CA ALA A 35 -0.21 -18.76 1.10
C ALA A 35 0.53 -18.22 -0.14
N THR A 36 0.40 -18.85 -1.31
CA THR A 36 1.04 -18.40 -2.56
C THR A 36 0.06 -17.82 -3.57
N GLN A 37 -1.24 -17.93 -3.35
CA GLN A 37 -2.24 -17.44 -4.28
C GLN A 37 -2.48 -15.95 -4.07
N ARG A 38 -2.33 -15.17 -5.14
CA ARG A 38 -2.69 -13.74 -5.16
C ARG A 38 -4.21 -13.62 -5.11
N THR A 39 -4.72 -12.84 -4.16
CA THR A 39 -6.15 -12.55 -4.04
C THR A 39 -6.49 -11.11 -4.40
N PHE A 40 -5.49 -10.26 -4.62
CA PHE A 40 -5.69 -8.91 -5.12
C PHE A 40 -5.89 -8.88 -6.64
N THR A 41 -6.70 -7.94 -7.09
CA THR A 41 -6.71 -7.46 -8.47
C THR A 41 -6.07 -6.08 -8.53
N VAL A 42 -5.73 -5.62 -9.74
CA VAL A 42 -5.13 -4.31 -9.95
C VAL A 42 -5.90 -3.59 -11.05
N ARG A 43 -6.15 -2.30 -10.84
CA ARG A 43 -6.72 -1.39 -11.84
C ARG A 43 -5.76 -0.23 -12.09
N GLN A 44 -5.85 0.35 -13.28
CA GLN A 44 -5.17 1.60 -13.56
C GLN A 44 -5.97 2.77 -13.00
N ALA A 45 -5.27 3.73 -12.41
CA ALA A 45 -5.80 4.99 -11.92
C ALA A 45 -4.87 6.13 -12.39
N SER A 46 -5.28 7.38 -12.15
CA SER A 46 -4.49 8.56 -12.52
C SER A 46 -4.52 9.60 -11.41
N ILE A 47 -3.40 10.28 -11.23
CA ILE A 47 -3.21 11.41 -10.30
C ILE A 47 -2.48 12.54 -11.03
N GLY A 48 -3.06 13.73 -11.14
CA GLY A 48 -2.45 14.83 -11.90
C GLY A 48 -2.11 14.43 -13.35
N GLY A 49 -2.91 13.55 -13.96
CA GLY A 49 -2.67 12.99 -15.31
C GLY A 49 -1.63 11.86 -15.38
N GLN A 50 -1.02 11.48 -14.26
CA GLN A 50 -0.01 10.43 -14.20
C GLN A 50 -0.62 9.05 -13.92
N PRO A 51 -0.37 8.05 -14.76
CA PRO A 51 -0.90 6.71 -14.53
C PRO A 51 -0.20 6.04 -13.36
N PHE A 52 -0.97 5.32 -12.55
CA PHE A 52 -0.45 4.40 -11.56
C PHE A 52 -1.34 3.15 -11.50
N LEU A 53 -0.84 2.09 -10.90
CA LEU A 53 -1.62 0.88 -10.65
C LEU A 53 -2.03 0.82 -9.19
N GLU A 54 -3.28 0.47 -8.94
CA GLU A 54 -3.85 0.39 -7.61
C GLU A 54 -4.46 -1.00 -7.36
N SER A 55 -4.16 -1.60 -6.22
CA SER A 55 -4.75 -2.87 -5.81
C SER A 55 -6.23 -2.71 -5.40
N SER A 56 -6.98 -3.81 -5.48
CA SER A 56 -8.20 -3.96 -4.69
C SER A 56 -7.90 -3.86 -3.18
N ASP A 57 -8.95 -3.62 -2.38
CA ASP A 57 -8.83 -3.59 -0.92
C ASP A 57 -8.27 -4.90 -0.36
N LEU A 58 -7.20 -4.77 0.41
CA LEU A 58 -6.56 -5.85 1.15
C LEU A 58 -6.90 -5.74 2.62
N ASP A 59 -6.96 -6.87 3.32
CA ASP A 59 -7.03 -6.84 4.78
C ASP A 59 -5.71 -6.32 5.35
N ALA A 60 -5.77 -5.34 6.27
CA ALA A 60 -4.57 -4.77 6.87
C ALA A 60 -3.72 -5.78 7.66
N SER A 61 -4.35 -6.87 8.11
CA SER A 61 -3.64 -7.97 8.80
C SER A 61 -2.96 -8.96 7.85
N ASP A 62 -3.31 -8.96 6.56
CA ASP A 62 -2.79 -9.90 5.57
C ASP A 62 -1.46 -9.42 4.97
N LYS A 63 -0.40 -9.51 5.78
CA LYS A 63 0.98 -9.23 5.36
C LYS A 63 1.42 -10.04 4.15
N ARG A 64 0.82 -11.22 3.94
CA ARG A 64 1.24 -12.12 2.87
C ARG A 64 0.83 -11.60 1.51
N GLN A 65 -0.38 -11.03 1.38
CA GLN A 65 -0.79 -10.40 0.13
C GLN A 65 0.07 -9.17 -0.20
N GLU A 66 0.48 -8.40 0.82
CA GLU A 66 1.43 -7.30 0.62
C GLU A 66 2.79 -7.79 0.11
N GLU A 67 3.35 -8.85 0.71
CA GLU A 67 4.59 -9.47 0.22
C GLU A 67 4.45 -9.97 -1.23
N LEU A 68 3.33 -10.64 -1.55
CA LEU A 68 3.06 -11.12 -2.90
C LEU A 68 2.93 -9.98 -3.89
N PHE A 69 2.32 -8.86 -3.51
CA PHE A 69 2.23 -7.66 -4.33
C PHE A 69 3.61 -7.09 -4.63
N ARG A 70 4.45 -6.90 -3.61
CA ARG A 70 5.83 -6.41 -3.77
C ARG A 70 6.72 -7.38 -4.58
N ALA A 71 6.48 -8.69 -4.47
CA ALA A 71 7.17 -9.68 -5.30
C ALA A 71 6.67 -9.70 -6.75
N THR A 72 5.46 -9.18 -7.01
CA THR A 72 4.88 -9.06 -8.36
C THR A 72 5.42 -7.83 -9.07
N TYR A 73 5.50 -6.73 -8.36
CA TYR A 73 5.94 -5.43 -8.87
C TYR A 73 7.27 -5.08 -8.22
N LEU A 74 8.37 -5.51 -8.83
CA LEU A 74 9.70 -5.23 -8.29
C LEU A 74 10.07 -3.78 -8.59
N ILE A 75 10.55 -3.04 -7.59
CA ILE A 75 11.14 -1.70 -7.82
C ILE A 75 12.33 -1.85 -8.78
N GLY A 76 12.32 -1.06 -9.85
CA GLY A 76 13.26 -1.15 -10.97
C GLY A 76 12.87 -2.16 -12.06
N GLY A 77 11.82 -2.95 -11.86
CA GLY A 77 11.28 -3.85 -12.87
C GLY A 77 10.43 -3.11 -13.91
N SER A 78 10.33 -3.71 -15.10
CA SER A 78 9.54 -3.17 -16.22
C SER A 78 8.15 -3.80 -16.30
N LEU A 79 7.16 -3.01 -16.71
CA LEU A 79 5.82 -3.44 -17.07
C LEU A 79 5.45 -2.85 -18.43
N VAL A 80 4.66 -3.57 -19.21
CA VAL A 80 4.00 -3.00 -20.39
C VAL A 80 2.59 -2.62 -19.98
N LEU A 81 2.28 -1.33 -20.03
CA LEU A 81 0.96 -0.80 -19.76
C LEU A 81 0.32 -0.31 -21.04
N ALA A 82 -0.99 -0.48 -21.12
CA ALA A 82 -1.81 0.01 -22.21
C ALA A 82 -2.75 1.08 -21.68
N TRP A 83 -2.78 2.25 -22.32
CA TRP A 83 -3.74 3.31 -22.01
C TRP A 83 -4.36 3.89 -23.28
N ALA A 84 -5.48 4.59 -23.10
CA ALA A 84 -6.08 5.36 -24.17
C ALA A 84 -5.23 6.61 -24.44
N GLY A 85 -4.70 6.73 -25.65
CA GLY A 85 -4.08 7.95 -26.16
C GLY A 85 -5.10 9.07 -26.36
N ALA A 86 -4.60 10.27 -26.65
CA ALA A 86 -5.42 11.46 -26.88
C ALA A 86 -6.49 11.26 -27.98
N ASP A 87 -6.18 10.43 -28.97
CA ASP A 87 -7.05 10.13 -30.12
C ASP A 87 -7.90 8.86 -29.94
N GLY A 88 -7.88 8.26 -28.73
CA GLY A 88 -8.61 7.02 -28.42
C GLY A 88 -7.86 5.73 -28.80
N ASP A 89 -6.70 5.84 -29.45
CA ASP A 89 -5.84 4.70 -29.77
C ASP A 89 -5.23 4.08 -28.52
N ARG A 90 -5.09 2.75 -28.50
CA ARG A 90 -4.41 2.04 -27.42
C ARG A 90 -2.90 2.22 -27.56
N ILE A 91 -2.31 2.99 -26.67
CA ILE A 91 -0.85 3.16 -26.57
C ILE A 91 -0.32 2.13 -25.59
N GLU A 92 0.57 1.26 -26.06
CA GLU A 92 1.35 0.38 -25.20
C GLU A 92 2.72 0.99 -24.96
N GLN A 93 3.10 1.14 -23.70
CA GLN A 93 4.39 1.69 -23.30
C GLN A 93 5.01 0.82 -22.22
N GLU A 94 6.31 0.58 -22.35
CA GLU A 94 7.12 0.04 -21.29
C GLU A 94 7.39 1.12 -20.23
N VAL A 95 7.05 0.81 -18.98
CA VAL A 95 7.22 1.68 -17.82
C VAL A 95 8.01 0.96 -16.75
N HIS A 96 8.71 1.72 -15.90
CA HIS A 96 9.55 1.15 -14.85
C HIS A 96 9.00 1.47 -13.48
N VAL A 97 8.80 0.44 -12.65
CA VAL A 97 8.34 0.63 -11.28
C VAL A 97 9.36 1.44 -10.49
N SER A 98 8.97 2.61 -9.98
CA SER A 98 9.81 3.46 -9.12
C SER A 98 9.47 3.27 -7.65
N ARG A 99 8.19 3.14 -7.31
CA ARG A 99 7.71 3.15 -5.93
C ARG A 99 6.53 2.21 -5.72
N ILE A 100 6.43 1.73 -4.49
CA ILE A 100 5.25 1.04 -3.97
C ILE A 100 4.84 1.66 -2.66
N SER A 101 3.64 2.23 -2.62
CA SER A 101 3.08 2.84 -1.41
C SER A 101 1.98 1.97 -0.81
N ARG A 102 1.59 2.36 0.40
CA ARG A 102 0.46 1.80 1.13
C ARG A 102 -0.47 2.94 1.50
N SER A 103 -1.76 2.77 1.29
CA SER A 103 -2.82 3.68 1.73
C SER A 103 -3.79 2.97 2.66
N LEU A 104 -4.35 3.68 3.65
CA LEU A 104 -5.51 3.18 4.39
C LEU A 104 -6.78 3.44 3.58
N ARG A 105 -7.55 2.39 3.29
CA ARG A 105 -8.84 2.46 2.57
C ARG A 105 -10.02 2.46 3.53
N ALA A 106 -9.88 1.75 4.65
CA ALA A 106 -10.85 1.74 5.74
C ALA A 106 -10.14 1.64 7.09
N GLY A 107 -10.71 2.27 8.12
CA GLY A 107 -10.18 2.25 9.49
C GLY A 107 -10.56 1.01 10.30
N TRP A 108 -10.07 0.92 11.53
CA TRP A 108 -10.44 -0.14 12.48
C TRP A 108 -11.96 -0.12 12.79
N PRO A 109 -12.61 -1.28 13.02
CA PRO A 109 -12.03 -2.61 13.14
C PRO A 109 -11.89 -3.41 11.83
N GLN A 110 -12.40 -2.88 10.72
CA GLN A 110 -12.27 -3.50 9.39
C GLN A 110 -11.21 -2.78 8.57
N ALA A 111 -9.98 -2.72 9.12
CA ALA A 111 -8.91 -1.96 8.48
C ALA A 111 -8.57 -2.56 7.12
N LYS A 112 -8.73 -1.77 6.06
CA LYS A 112 -8.38 -2.15 4.69
C LYS A 112 -7.24 -1.32 4.16
N LEU A 113 -6.36 -1.94 3.40
CA LEU A 113 -5.22 -1.30 2.76
C LEU A 113 -5.39 -1.30 1.24
N GLY A 114 -4.96 -0.21 0.62
CA GLY A 114 -4.65 -0.16 -0.80
C GLY A 114 -3.13 -0.19 -0.99
N LEU A 115 -2.67 -0.83 -2.06
CA LEU A 115 -1.29 -0.77 -2.50
C LEU A 115 -1.23 -0.12 -3.89
N SER A 116 -0.33 0.83 -4.06
CA SER A 116 -0.15 1.52 -5.34
C SER A 116 1.25 1.25 -5.89
N VAL A 117 1.37 1.16 -7.22
CA VAL A 117 2.63 1.09 -7.96
C VAL A 117 2.74 2.33 -8.82
N TYR A 118 3.82 3.08 -8.64
CA TYR A 118 4.12 4.27 -9.44
C TYR A 118 5.33 4.02 -10.32
N PHE A 119 5.43 4.84 -11.37
CA PHE A 119 6.39 4.64 -12.44
C PHE A 119 7.39 5.79 -12.55
N ARG A 120 8.62 5.44 -12.92
CA ARG A 120 9.76 6.36 -13.02
C ARG A 120 9.52 7.47 -14.04
N GLU A 121 8.79 7.17 -15.11
CA GLU A 121 8.55 8.07 -16.24
C GLU A 121 7.81 9.35 -15.81
N TRP A 122 7.12 9.32 -14.68
CA TRP A 122 6.41 10.46 -14.09
C TRP A 122 6.93 10.81 -12.67
N GLU A 123 8.13 10.38 -12.32
CA GLU A 123 8.71 10.71 -11.02
C GLU A 123 8.99 12.21 -10.93
N GLY A 124 8.40 12.88 -9.95
CA GLY A 124 8.58 14.30 -9.67
C GLY A 124 7.78 15.26 -10.56
N SER A 125 6.99 14.78 -11.52
CA SER A 125 6.19 15.67 -12.39
C SER A 125 5.01 16.32 -11.68
N GLU A 126 4.67 15.90 -10.46
CA GLU A 126 3.70 16.59 -9.61
C GLU A 126 4.24 17.89 -9.00
N PHE A 127 5.56 18.09 -9.03
CA PHE A 127 6.21 19.17 -8.29
C PHE A 127 6.66 20.32 -9.19
N PRO A 128 6.67 21.56 -8.67
CA PRO A 128 6.10 21.97 -7.39
C PRO A 128 4.57 22.13 -7.46
N VAL A 129 3.89 21.84 -6.36
CA VAL A 129 2.43 22.01 -6.26
C VAL A 129 2.03 22.55 -4.90
N ARG A 130 0.90 23.25 -4.85
CA ARG A 130 0.34 23.83 -3.63
C ARG A 130 -1.14 23.51 -3.53
N PHE A 131 -1.54 23.06 -2.37
CA PHE A 131 -2.91 22.69 -2.04
C PHE A 131 -3.45 23.58 -0.92
N THR A 132 -4.72 23.94 -1.03
CA THR A 132 -5.40 24.67 0.04
C THR A 132 -5.97 23.66 1.01
N VAL A 133 -5.73 23.86 2.31
CA VAL A 133 -6.20 22.91 3.33
C VAL A 133 -6.89 23.63 4.46
N LYS A 134 -7.78 22.93 5.14
CA LYS A 134 -8.36 23.40 6.39
C LYS A 134 -7.62 22.74 7.55
N GLY A 135 -6.49 23.37 7.91
CA GLY A 135 -5.61 22.87 8.95
C GLY A 135 -5.99 23.30 10.35
N ARG A 136 -5.63 22.45 11.32
CA ARG A 136 -5.41 22.89 12.71
C ARG A 136 -4.11 23.70 12.76
N ASP A 137 -3.87 24.41 13.86
CA ASP A 137 -2.62 25.15 14.08
C ASP A 137 -2.32 26.25 13.05
N LYS A 138 -3.38 26.87 12.51
CA LYS A 138 -3.32 27.98 11.53
C LYS A 138 -2.77 27.60 10.14
N VAL A 139 -2.60 26.31 9.85
CA VAL A 139 -2.19 25.86 8.52
C VAL A 139 -3.34 26.11 7.53
N THR A 140 -3.05 26.84 6.45
CA THR A 140 -4.02 27.13 5.37
C THR A 140 -3.63 26.53 4.04
N SER A 141 -2.36 26.15 3.86
CA SER A 141 -1.92 25.49 2.64
C SER A 141 -0.71 24.60 2.89
N VAL A 142 -0.60 23.58 2.04
CA VAL A 142 0.51 22.64 1.99
C VAL A 142 1.18 22.76 0.63
N GLU A 143 2.49 22.99 0.64
CA GLU A 143 3.35 23.09 -0.54
C GLU A 143 4.21 21.83 -0.60
N LEU A 144 4.26 21.22 -1.78
CA LEU A 144 5.01 20.00 -2.04
C LEU A 144 6.04 20.27 -3.14
N ASP A 145 7.28 19.86 -2.92
CA ASP A 145 8.35 19.93 -3.91
C ASP A 145 9.22 18.66 -3.89
N ALA A 146 10.28 18.63 -4.70
CA ALA A 146 11.20 17.49 -4.75
C ALA A 146 11.92 17.20 -3.43
N THR A 147 11.95 18.15 -2.49
CA THR A 147 12.66 18.03 -1.21
C THR A 147 11.74 17.59 -0.07
N GLY A 148 10.45 17.93 -0.13
CA GLY A 148 9.51 17.53 0.90
C GLY A 148 8.22 18.33 0.93
N VAL A 149 7.70 18.47 2.15
CA VAL A 149 6.43 19.10 2.46
C VAL A 149 6.67 20.32 3.32
N ARG A 150 5.98 21.42 3.00
CA ARG A 150 5.92 22.63 3.80
C ARG A 150 4.47 23.01 4.05
N ALA A 151 4.11 23.26 5.30
CA ALA A 151 2.82 23.80 5.69
C ALA A 151 2.99 25.26 6.11
N VAL A 152 2.13 26.12 5.58
CA VAL A 152 2.20 27.58 5.80
C VAL A 152 0.85 28.12 6.28
N ASP A 153 0.92 29.24 6.98
CA ASP A 153 -0.26 29.99 7.42
C ASP A 153 -0.79 30.96 6.34
N ALA A 154 -1.87 31.68 6.66
CA ALA A 154 -2.48 32.65 5.74
C ALA A 154 -1.51 33.76 5.30
N ALA A 155 -0.53 34.11 6.15
CA ALA A 155 0.48 35.13 5.90
C ALA A 155 1.73 34.57 5.21
N GLN A 156 1.71 33.30 4.77
CA GLN A 156 2.82 32.60 4.12
C GLN A 156 4.01 32.31 5.04
N ASN A 157 3.82 32.36 6.35
CA ASN A 157 4.86 31.96 7.28
C ASN A 157 4.92 30.43 7.37
N LEU A 158 6.14 29.90 7.45
CA LEU A 158 6.36 28.48 7.67
C LEU A 158 5.86 28.07 9.05
N VAL A 159 4.87 27.18 9.08
CA VAL A 159 4.35 26.57 10.32
C VAL A 159 5.09 25.27 10.61
N TRP A 160 5.31 24.46 9.58
CA TRP A 160 5.90 23.13 9.69
C TRP A 160 6.50 22.68 8.36
N SER A 161 7.53 21.84 8.42
CA SER A 161 8.06 21.16 7.24
C SER A 161 8.70 19.81 7.59
N ALA A 162 8.73 18.92 6.61
CA ALA A 162 9.48 17.67 6.69
C ALA A 162 10.00 17.26 5.31
N PRO A 163 11.22 16.71 5.22
CA PRO A 163 11.70 16.07 4.01
C PRO A 163 10.98 14.72 3.78
N TRP A 164 10.89 14.28 2.54
CA TRP A 164 10.15 13.05 2.18
C TRP A 164 10.63 11.82 2.96
N GLU A 165 11.93 11.69 3.20
CA GLU A 165 12.53 10.54 3.90
C GLU A 165 12.09 10.42 5.36
N ARG A 166 11.62 11.52 5.95
CA ARG A 166 11.16 11.57 7.35
C ARG A 166 9.65 11.75 7.46
N LEU A 167 8.97 12.00 6.35
CA LEU A 167 7.53 12.25 6.33
C LEU A 167 6.78 10.96 6.67
N LEU A 168 6.08 10.98 7.79
CA LEU A 168 5.10 9.96 8.14
C LEU A 168 3.70 10.49 7.87
N VAL A 169 2.88 9.68 7.20
CA VAL A 169 1.51 10.03 6.80
C VAL A 169 0.52 9.08 7.45
N SER A 170 -0.51 9.63 8.08
CA SER A 170 -1.68 8.85 8.51
C SER A 170 -2.92 9.45 7.84
N ASN A 171 -3.58 8.66 7.00
CA ASN A 171 -4.81 9.04 6.32
C ASN A 171 -6.03 8.40 7.02
N GLY A 172 -7.06 9.20 7.23
CA GLY A 172 -8.31 8.85 7.92
C GLY A 172 -9.37 9.90 7.58
N THR A 173 -10.17 10.35 8.54
CA THR A 173 -11.04 11.53 8.32
C THR A 173 -10.22 12.79 8.05
N ASP A 174 -9.07 12.92 8.73
CA ASP A 174 -8.12 13.99 8.55
C ASP A 174 -6.79 13.39 8.09
N ILE A 175 -5.98 14.18 7.39
CA ILE A 175 -4.59 13.84 7.10
C ILE A 175 -3.73 14.34 8.25
N VAL A 176 -2.91 13.46 8.80
CA VAL A 176 -1.91 13.78 9.81
C VAL A 176 -0.52 13.54 9.25
N LEU A 177 0.32 14.57 9.32
CA LEU A 177 1.72 14.51 8.92
C LEU A 177 2.62 14.63 10.14
N SER A 178 3.69 13.83 10.17
CA SER A 178 4.74 13.89 11.20
C SER A 178 6.13 13.87 10.57
N ASP A 179 7.08 14.55 11.21
CA ASP A 179 8.49 14.63 10.80
C ASP A 179 9.35 13.49 11.39
N GLY A 180 8.69 12.50 11.99
CA GLY A 180 9.33 11.39 12.71
C GLY A 180 9.93 11.77 14.06
N ALA A 181 9.80 13.02 14.50
CA ALA A 181 10.17 13.47 15.84
C ALA A 181 8.89 13.61 16.69
N SER A 182 8.55 14.84 17.10
CA SER A 182 7.42 15.12 18.00
C SER A 182 6.42 16.13 17.45
N LYS A 183 6.71 16.76 16.30
CA LYS A 183 5.80 17.73 15.70
C LYS A 183 4.93 17.05 14.66
N THR A 184 3.63 17.28 14.79
CA THR A 184 2.62 16.82 13.84
C THR A 184 1.76 17.99 13.40
N ILE A 185 1.31 17.96 12.15
CA ILE A 185 0.24 18.83 11.68
C ILE A 185 -0.94 17.98 11.23
N ARG A 186 -2.14 18.55 11.35
CA ARG A 186 -3.39 17.87 11.02
C ARG A 186 -4.27 18.80 10.20
N PHE A 187 -4.79 18.31 9.09
CA PHE A 187 -5.67 19.08 8.24
C PHE A 187 -6.70 18.20 7.55
N GLU A 188 -7.84 18.80 7.25
CA GLU A 188 -8.87 18.24 6.37
C GLU A 188 -8.45 18.57 4.93
N PRO A 189 -8.18 17.58 4.06
CA PRO A 189 -8.09 17.82 2.62
C PRO A 189 -9.44 18.31 2.10
N LEU A 190 -9.42 19.21 1.13
CA LEU A 190 -10.66 19.63 0.46
C LEU A 190 -11.16 18.49 -0.43
N ALA A 191 -12.48 18.30 -0.50
CA ALA A 191 -13.09 17.14 -1.18
C ALA A 191 -12.79 17.08 -2.69
N ASP A 192 -12.42 18.22 -3.27
CA ASP A 192 -12.05 18.43 -4.67
C ASP A 192 -10.54 18.27 -4.94
N GLU A 193 -9.71 18.00 -3.92
CA GLU A 193 -8.26 17.83 -4.04
C GLU A 193 -7.78 16.42 -3.61
N PRO A 194 -8.26 15.31 -4.23
CA PRO A 194 -7.83 13.95 -3.88
C PRO A 194 -6.34 13.70 -4.18
N GLU A 195 -5.74 14.53 -5.03
CA GLU A 195 -4.33 14.43 -5.41
C GLU A 195 -3.39 14.70 -4.25
N LEU A 196 -3.75 15.59 -3.30
CA LEU A 196 -2.90 15.88 -2.15
C LEU A 196 -2.60 14.61 -1.34
N GLU A 197 -3.64 13.84 -1.01
CA GLU A 197 -3.50 12.62 -0.23
C GLU A 197 -2.63 11.59 -0.96
N GLU A 198 -2.88 11.38 -2.26
CA GLU A 198 -2.17 10.37 -3.03
C GLU A 198 -0.71 10.76 -3.28
N ILE A 199 -0.37 12.05 -3.45
CA ILE A 199 1.04 12.52 -3.51
C ILE A 199 1.73 12.27 -2.17
N LEU A 200 1.08 12.63 -1.05
CA LEU A 200 1.63 12.39 0.28
C LEU A 200 1.88 10.90 0.53
N ILE A 201 1.00 10.02 0.06
CA ILE A 201 1.14 8.57 0.13
C ILE A 201 2.24 8.04 -0.80
N LYS A 202 2.38 8.60 -2.01
CA LYS A 202 3.42 8.21 -3.00
C LYS A 202 4.82 8.44 -2.45
N TYR A 203 5.07 9.60 -1.85
CA TYR A 203 6.41 10.01 -1.42
C TYR A 203 6.68 9.86 0.08
N GLY A 204 5.64 9.86 0.92
CA GLY A 204 5.74 9.67 2.37
C GLY A 204 5.66 8.20 2.80
N THR A 205 5.85 7.97 4.10
CA THR A 205 5.71 6.64 4.71
C THR A 205 4.41 6.54 5.48
N MET A 206 3.50 5.67 5.05
CA MET A 206 2.25 5.43 5.76
C MET A 206 2.49 4.80 7.13
N LYS A 207 2.02 5.46 8.19
CA LYS A 207 2.02 4.94 9.56
C LYS A 207 0.68 5.30 10.21
N GLN A 208 -0.09 4.30 10.62
CA GLN A 208 -1.28 4.56 11.44
C GLN A 208 -0.85 5.23 12.75
N MET A 209 -1.26 6.47 12.92
CA MET A 209 -1.05 7.21 14.16
C MET A 209 -2.37 7.15 14.93
N HIS A 210 -2.37 6.43 16.06
CA HIS A 210 -3.51 6.40 16.97
C HIS A 210 -3.50 7.68 17.80
N PHE A 211 -4.64 8.38 17.82
CA PHE A 211 -4.88 9.55 18.65
C PHE A 211 -6.18 9.35 19.42
#